data_AF-A0A6P0MW64-F1
#
_entry.id   AF-A0A6P0MW64-F1
#
_cell.length_a   1.000
_cell.length_b   1.000
_cell.length_c   1.000
_cell.angle_alpha   90.00
_cell.angle_beta   90.00
_cell.angle_gamma   90.00
#
_symmetry.space_group_name_H-M   'P 1'
#
loop_
_entity.id
_entity.type
_entity.pdbx_description
1 polymer ?
#
loop_
_entity_poly.entity_id
_entity_poly.type
_entity_poly.pdbx_seq_one_letter_code
_entity_poly.pdbx_strand_id
1 'polypeptide(L)'
;MFGTRALYFKSDKIQDRLRKLKKRKSDTQGVREYPTASFLLRLYQQGKQISQIIAYIWRWADEDCDEYKTQREVAKQLKEYFTGLEQNILIHRSIKRLFEAGPSTNPKEWELLRAVFDIPKDGDIPPGYIFPIFDEFELGKNDRHGYFFQVTPNDFNGGLMDPHANSPEFMRFVIPYPPCPVFGDTTVKKETLEKWIKNRDSKEFFAANTYIPTTCC
;
A
#
# COMPACT_ATOMS: atom_id res chain seq x y z
N MET A 1 -2.24 8.21 -17.56
CA MET A 1 -1.98 9.44 -16.78
C MET A 1 -3.32 9.89 -16.22
N PHE A 2 -3.65 9.57 -14.96
CA PHE A 2 -4.84 10.15 -14.35
C PHE A 2 -4.57 11.64 -14.18
N GLY A 3 -5.49 12.48 -14.66
CA GLY A 3 -5.36 13.92 -14.46
C GLY A 3 -5.42 14.23 -12.97
N THR A 4 -4.45 14.99 -12.46
CA THR A 4 -4.37 15.40 -11.05
C THR A 4 -5.72 15.91 -10.52
N ARG A 5 -6.49 16.59 -11.37
CA ARG A 5 -7.86 17.06 -11.11
C ARG A 5 -8.83 15.97 -10.62
N ALA A 6 -8.74 14.74 -11.13
CA ALA A 6 -9.59 13.63 -10.69
C ALA A 6 -9.23 13.16 -9.28
N LEU A 7 -7.95 13.18 -8.92
CA LEU A 7 -7.50 12.87 -7.56
C LEU A 7 -7.90 13.97 -6.57
N TYR A 8 -7.82 15.24 -6.95
CA TYR A 8 -8.33 16.36 -6.14
C TYR A 8 -9.84 16.21 -5.87
N PHE A 9 -10.64 15.95 -6.89
CA PHE A 9 -12.08 15.74 -6.72
C PHE A 9 -12.39 14.55 -5.79
N LYS A 10 -11.65 13.44 -5.92
CA LYS A 10 -11.79 12.28 -5.04
C LYS A 10 -11.37 12.61 -3.60
N SER A 11 -10.31 13.40 -3.42
CA SER A 11 -9.86 13.89 -2.12
C SER A 11 -10.95 14.76 -1.47
N ASP A 12 -11.55 15.69 -2.20
CA ASP A 12 -12.62 16.54 -1.67
C ASP A 12 -13.84 15.71 -1.24
N LYS A 13 -14.23 14.70 -2.03
CA LYS A 13 -15.30 13.75 -1.67
C LYS A 13 -14.99 12.99 -0.36
N ILE A 14 -13.71 12.64 -0.13
CA ILE A 14 -13.25 12.00 1.12
C ILE A 14 -13.36 12.98 2.28
N GLN A 15 -12.85 14.20 2.12
CA GLN A 15 -12.89 15.22 3.15
C GLN A 15 -14.32 15.58 3.57
N ASP A 16 -15.23 15.70 2.61
CA ASP A 16 -16.63 15.93 2.90
C ASP A 16 -17.26 14.79 3.71
N ARG A 17 -16.86 13.55 3.46
CA ARG A 17 -17.33 12.40 4.23
C ARG A 17 -16.72 12.36 5.63
N LEU A 18 -15.44 12.65 5.78
CA LEU A 18 -14.76 12.80 7.09
C LEU A 18 -15.47 13.85 7.96
N ARG A 19 -15.76 15.04 7.39
CA ARG A 19 -16.50 16.12 8.06
C ARG A 19 -17.90 15.69 8.49
N LYS A 20 -18.63 14.96 7.63
CA LYS A 20 -19.97 14.44 7.95
C LYS A 20 -19.94 13.41 9.09
N LEU A 21 -18.92 12.55 9.13
CA LEU A 21 -18.76 11.56 10.19
C LEU A 21 -18.50 12.23 11.55
N LYS A 22 -17.62 13.22 11.59
CA LYS A 22 -17.33 13.98 12.81
C LYS A 22 -18.57 14.73 13.34
N LYS A 23 -19.37 15.32 12.45
CA LYS A 23 -20.63 15.98 12.85
C LYS A 23 -21.68 15.01 13.42
N ARG A 24 -21.67 13.74 13.00
CA ARG A 24 -22.64 12.72 13.45
C ARG A 24 -22.26 12.05 14.77
N LYS A 25 -20.98 12.05 15.14
CA LYS A 25 -20.46 11.41 16.34
C LYS A 25 -19.63 12.43 17.12
N SER A 26 -20.25 13.07 18.12
CA SER A 26 -19.60 14.07 19.00
C SER A 26 -18.35 13.56 19.73
N ASP A 27 -18.10 12.24 19.75
CA ASP A 27 -17.02 11.60 20.53
C ASP A 27 -16.03 10.75 19.72
N THR A 28 -15.89 10.94 18.40
CA THR A 28 -14.92 10.13 17.63
C THR A 28 -13.47 10.61 17.82
N GLN A 29 -12.84 10.21 18.93
CA GLN A 29 -11.38 10.17 19.05
C GLN A 29 -10.84 9.19 18.00
N GLY A 30 -10.28 9.69 16.89
CA GLY A 30 -9.60 8.85 15.89
C GLY A 30 -9.74 9.30 14.43
N VAL A 31 -10.75 10.12 14.09
CA VAL A 31 -10.93 10.61 12.71
C VAL A 31 -10.08 11.85 12.49
N ARG A 32 -8.92 11.71 11.84
CA ARG A 32 -8.06 12.85 11.45
C ARG A 32 -8.63 13.52 10.18
N GLU A 33 -8.94 14.81 10.28
CA GLU A 33 -9.15 15.65 9.10
C GLU A 33 -7.79 16.01 8.51
N TYR A 34 -7.65 15.90 7.20
CA TYR A 34 -6.43 16.26 6.50
C TYR A 34 -6.76 17.37 5.51
N PRO A 35 -5.98 18.47 5.44
CA PRO A 35 -6.03 19.34 4.27
C PRO A 35 -5.89 18.50 2.98
N THR A 36 -6.58 18.86 1.90
CA THR A 36 -6.55 18.13 0.61
C THR A 36 -5.12 17.78 0.15
N ALA A 37 -4.18 18.72 0.32
CA ALA A 37 -2.76 18.49 0.02
C ALA A 37 -2.11 17.43 0.92
N SER A 38 -2.42 17.40 2.21
CA SER A 38 -1.94 16.40 3.17
C SER A 38 -2.52 15.02 2.89
N PHE A 39 -3.77 14.96 2.40
CA PHE A 39 -4.39 13.70 1.98
C PHE A 39 -3.74 13.13 0.72
N LEU A 40 -3.50 13.95 -0.31
CA LEU A 40 -2.81 13.51 -1.52
C LEU A 40 -1.38 13.03 -1.22
N LEU A 41 -0.66 13.76 -0.36
CA LEU A 41 0.66 13.35 0.10
C LEU A 41 0.61 11.97 0.78
N ARG A 42 -0.38 11.74 1.66
CA ARG A 42 -0.61 10.45 2.29
C ARG A 42 -0.87 9.34 1.27
N LEU A 43 -1.73 9.58 0.27
CA LEU A 43 -1.98 8.61 -0.80
C LEU A 43 -0.71 8.24 -1.58
N TYR A 44 0.16 9.22 -1.86
CA TYR A 44 1.43 8.95 -2.54
C TYR A 44 2.41 8.17 -1.66
N GLN A 45 2.45 8.45 -0.36
CA GLN A 45 3.24 7.65 0.59
C GLN A 45 2.75 6.20 0.68
N GLN A 46 1.43 6.01 0.74
CA GLN A 46 0.81 4.68 0.71
C GLN A 46 1.17 3.94 -0.58
N GLY A 47 0.97 4.58 -1.74
CA GLY A 47 1.30 4.02 -3.05
C GLY A 47 2.77 3.62 -3.16
N LYS A 48 3.68 4.47 -2.66
CA LYS A 48 5.12 4.19 -2.60
C LYS A 48 5.43 2.96 -1.74
N GLN A 49 4.93 2.91 -0.50
CA GLN A 49 5.17 1.78 0.40
C GLN A 49 4.63 0.45 -0.17
N ILE A 50 3.47 0.48 -0.82
CA ILE A 50 2.91 -0.70 -1.51
C ILE A 50 3.83 -1.14 -2.66
N SER A 51 4.26 -0.20 -3.51
CA SER A 51 5.20 -0.47 -4.60
C SER A 51 6.51 -1.10 -4.09
N GLN A 52 7.04 -0.60 -2.97
CA GLN A 52 8.24 -1.14 -2.35
C GLN A 52 8.04 -2.55 -1.79
N ILE A 53 6.88 -2.85 -1.18
CA ILE A 53 6.53 -4.22 -0.75
C ILE A 53 6.52 -5.17 -1.94
N ILE A 54 5.91 -4.77 -3.05
CA ILE A 54 5.84 -5.60 -4.26
C ILE A 54 7.23 -5.81 -4.86
N ALA A 55 8.02 -4.75 -4.97
CA ALA A 55 9.41 -4.84 -5.43
C ALA A 55 10.25 -5.75 -4.53
N TYR A 56 10.04 -5.73 -3.21
CA TYR A 56 10.68 -6.64 -2.26
C TYR A 56 10.32 -8.09 -2.53
N ILE A 57 9.02 -8.39 -2.74
CA ILE A 57 8.57 -9.73 -3.07
C ILE A 57 9.27 -10.22 -4.35
N TRP A 58 9.25 -9.42 -5.40
CA TRP A 58 9.88 -9.77 -6.67
C TRP A 58 11.39 -9.98 -6.57
N ARG A 59 12.09 -9.15 -5.78
CA ARG A 59 13.53 -9.23 -5.64
C ARG A 59 13.98 -10.51 -4.92
N TRP A 60 13.24 -10.94 -3.90
CA TRP A 60 13.74 -11.94 -2.95
C TRP A 60 12.98 -13.27 -2.95
N ALA A 61 11.73 -13.35 -3.43
CA ALA A 61 10.92 -14.57 -3.31
C ALA A 61 11.53 -15.79 -4.03
N ASP A 62 12.17 -15.54 -5.17
CA ASP A 62 12.82 -16.55 -6.03
C ASP A 62 14.35 -16.48 -5.95
N GLU A 63 14.93 -15.75 -4.98
CA GLU A 63 16.37 -15.75 -4.76
C GLU A 63 16.82 -17.10 -4.19
N ASP A 64 17.98 -17.61 -4.62
CA ASP A 64 18.44 -18.95 -4.18
C ASP A 64 19.75 -18.93 -3.40
N CYS A 65 20.32 -17.74 -3.20
CA CYS A 65 21.49 -17.59 -2.34
C CYS A 65 21.11 -17.72 -0.85
N ASP A 66 21.84 -18.56 -0.11
CA ASP A 66 21.65 -18.76 1.34
C ASP A 66 21.85 -17.48 2.15
N GLU A 67 22.68 -16.55 1.68
CA GLU A 67 22.85 -15.22 2.28
C GLU A 67 21.53 -14.47 2.43
N TYR A 68 20.59 -14.69 1.51
CA TYR A 68 19.30 -13.99 1.47
C TYR A 68 18.12 -14.84 1.96
N LYS A 69 18.40 -15.91 2.73
CA LYS A 69 17.37 -16.83 3.22
C LYS A 69 16.26 -16.13 3.99
N THR A 70 16.60 -15.19 4.87
CA THR A 70 15.61 -14.44 5.67
C THR A 70 14.74 -13.55 4.78
N GLN A 71 15.33 -12.81 3.85
CA GLN A 71 14.61 -11.95 2.91
C GLN A 71 13.66 -12.78 2.03
N ARG A 72 14.12 -13.95 1.59
CA ARG A 72 13.32 -14.91 0.83
C ARG A 72 12.11 -15.42 1.61
N GLU A 73 12.30 -15.80 2.87
CA GLU A 73 11.20 -16.26 3.74
C GLU A 73 10.16 -15.15 3.96
N VAL A 74 10.61 -13.91 4.20
CA VAL A 74 9.74 -12.73 4.33
C VAL A 74 8.99 -12.47 3.02
N ALA A 75 9.67 -12.50 1.88
CA ALA A 75 9.07 -12.27 0.57
C ALA A 75 8.03 -13.33 0.20
N LYS A 76 8.30 -14.60 0.50
CA LYS A 76 7.32 -15.69 0.30
C LYS A 76 6.08 -15.52 1.17
N GLN A 77 6.24 -15.15 2.45
CA GLN A 77 5.11 -14.85 3.33
C GLN A 77 4.31 -13.64 2.86
N LEU A 78 4.98 -12.59 2.38
CA LEU A 78 4.31 -11.40 1.85
C LEU A 78 3.51 -11.70 0.58
N LYS A 79 4.03 -12.56 -0.31
CA LYS A 79 3.35 -12.98 -1.55
C LYS A 79 1.96 -13.58 -1.27
N GLU A 80 1.80 -14.34 -0.19
CA GLU A 80 0.52 -14.97 0.18
C GLU A 80 -0.61 -13.94 0.37
N TYR A 81 -0.30 -12.71 0.79
CA TYR A 81 -1.30 -11.65 0.95
C TYR A 81 -1.89 -11.18 -0.39
N PHE A 82 -1.15 -11.35 -1.49
CA PHE A 82 -1.53 -10.87 -2.83
C PHE A 82 -2.05 -11.98 -3.75
N THR A 83 -1.65 -13.25 -3.53
CA THR A 83 -1.96 -14.36 -4.45
C THR A 83 -2.63 -15.57 -3.81
N GLY A 84 -2.69 -15.66 -2.49
CA GLY A 84 -3.07 -16.91 -1.80
C GLY A 84 -4.56 -17.27 -1.81
N LEU A 85 -5.42 -16.44 -2.42
CA LEU A 85 -6.87 -16.51 -2.23
C LEU A 85 -7.58 -16.31 -3.57
N GLU A 86 -8.35 -17.31 -4.02
CA GLU A 86 -9.08 -17.26 -5.30
C GLU A 86 -10.20 -16.20 -5.31
N GLN A 87 -10.58 -15.68 -4.15
CA GLN A 87 -11.65 -14.72 -3.98
C GLN A 87 -11.11 -13.34 -3.60
N ASN A 88 -11.42 -12.31 -4.41
CA ASN A 88 -11.06 -10.92 -4.13
C ASN A 88 -11.46 -10.45 -2.72
N ILE A 89 -12.54 -10.97 -2.15
CA ILE A 89 -12.99 -10.65 -0.78
C ILE A 89 -12.00 -11.15 0.28
N LEU A 90 -11.40 -12.32 0.06
CA LEU A 90 -10.43 -12.90 0.97
C LEU A 90 -9.09 -12.15 0.85
N ILE A 91 -8.65 -11.85 -0.39
CA ILE A 91 -7.49 -10.98 -0.66
C ILE A 91 -7.66 -9.62 0.02
N HIS A 92 -8.85 -9.04 -0.10
CA HIS A 92 -9.18 -7.78 0.53
C HIS A 92 -8.96 -7.82 2.06
N ARG A 93 -9.38 -8.88 2.74
CA ARG A 93 -9.21 -9.03 4.19
C ARG A 93 -7.76 -9.26 4.59
N SER A 94 -7.02 -10.10 3.85
CA SER A 94 -5.60 -10.35 4.14
C SER A 94 -4.80 -9.05 3.99
N ILE A 95 -5.00 -8.32 2.89
CA ILE A 95 -4.32 -7.04 2.63
C ILE A 95 -4.67 -6.00 3.69
N LYS A 96 -5.94 -5.91 4.10
CA LYS A 96 -6.33 -5.04 5.22
C LYS A 96 -5.51 -5.32 6.48
N ARG A 97 -5.33 -6.60 6.84
CA ARG A 97 -4.56 -6.99 8.02
C ARG A 97 -3.09 -6.59 7.91
N LEU A 98 -2.49 -6.77 6.73
CA LEU A 98 -1.12 -6.32 6.45
C LEU A 98 -0.99 -4.80 6.58
N PHE A 99 -1.89 -4.04 5.98
CA PHE A 99 -1.85 -2.58 5.92
C PHE A 99 -2.22 -1.88 7.22
N GLU A 100 -2.95 -2.57 8.10
CA GLU A 100 -3.23 -2.20 9.48
C GLU A 100 -2.03 -2.40 10.42
N ALA A 101 -1.03 -3.17 10.01
CA ALA A 101 0.06 -3.55 10.88
C ALA A 101 0.93 -2.34 11.24
N GLY A 102 1.37 -2.33 12.49
CA GLY A 102 2.19 -1.27 13.09
C GLY A 102 2.82 -1.75 14.40
N PRO A 103 3.60 -0.89 15.07
CA PRO A 103 4.32 -1.26 16.30
C PRO A 103 3.47 -1.90 17.39
N SER A 104 2.20 -1.53 17.47
CA SER A 104 1.26 -2.01 18.48
C SER A 104 0.11 -2.86 17.92
N THR A 105 0.09 -3.12 16.61
CA THR A 105 -1.02 -3.79 15.92
C THR A 105 -0.52 -4.87 14.95
N ASN A 106 -1.12 -6.06 14.99
CA ASN A 106 -0.78 -7.19 14.11
C ASN A 106 0.73 -7.51 14.09
N PRO A 107 1.29 -8.05 15.20
CA PRO A 107 2.73 -8.21 15.38
C PRO A 107 3.39 -9.08 14.30
N LYS A 108 2.68 -10.09 13.79
CA LYS A 108 3.19 -10.96 12.71
C LYS A 108 3.41 -10.17 11.43
N GLU A 109 2.40 -9.45 10.97
CA GLU A 109 2.46 -8.61 9.77
C GLU A 109 3.43 -7.45 9.95
N TRP A 110 3.53 -6.91 11.16
CA TRP A 110 4.47 -5.84 11.49
C TRP A 110 5.92 -6.28 11.31
N GLU A 111 6.31 -7.48 11.77
CA GLU A 111 7.66 -7.99 11.54
C GLU A 111 7.99 -8.14 10.03
N LEU A 112 7.01 -8.53 9.21
CA LEU A 112 7.19 -8.59 7.76
C LEU A 112 7.46 -7.20 7.17
N LEU A 113 6.66 -6.20 7.55
CA LEU A 113 6.84 -4.82 7.07
C LEU A 113 8.15 -4.22 7.57
N ARG A 114 8.54 -4.47 8.83
CA ARG A 114 9.83 -4.02 9.37
C ARG A 114 11.00 -4.56 8.58
N ALA A 115 10.94 -5.82 8.14
CA ALA A 115 11.96 -6.43 7.31
C ALA A 115 12.03 -5.83 5.88
N VAL A 116 10.90 -5.37 5.31
CA VAL A 116 10.88 -4.69 4.01
C VAL A 116 11.51 -3.31 4.08
N PHE A 117 11.21 -2.57 5.15
CA PHE A 117 11.56 -1.16 5.29
C PHE A 117 12.83 -0.91 6.11
N ASP A 118 13.55 -1.97 6.49
CA ASP A 118 14.77 -1.96 7.31
C ASP A 118 14.56 -1.23 8.66
N ILE A 119 13.43 -1.49 9.33
CA ILE A 119 13.08 -0.84 10.60
C ILE A 119 13.68 -1.65 11.76
N PRO A 120 14.56 -1.06 12.61
CA PRO A 120 15.14 -1.76 13.76
C PRO A 120 14.08 -2.20 14.77
N LYS A 121 14.38 -3.22 15.60
CA LYS A 121 13.43 -3.76 16.61
C LYS A 121 13.05 -2.71 17.64
N ASP A 122 14.05 -1.99 18.10
CA ASP A 122 13.93 -0.97 19.15
C ASP A 122 14.16 0.44 18.60
N GLY A 123 14.01 0.60 17.28
CA GLY A 123 14.28 1.86 16.59
C GLY A 123 13.03 2.61 16.16
N ASP A 124 13.20 3.89 15.89
CA ASP A 124 12.14 4.73 15.35
C ASP A 124 11.81 4.36 13.90
N ILE A 125 10.55 4.61 13.52
CA ILE A 125 10.10 4.51 12.13
C ILE A 125 10.86 5.57 11.32
N PRO A 126 11.56 5.18 10.23
CA PRO A 126 12.26 6.14 9.38
C PRO A 126 11.34 7.25 8.86
N PRO A 127 11.85 8.49 8.74
CA PRO A 127 11.05 9.59 8.22
C PRO A 127 10.57 9.29 6.80
N GLY A 128 9.29 9.59 6.53
CA GLY A 128 8.66 9.36 5.23
C GLY A 128 7.84 8.06 5.15
N TYR A 129 7.97 7.16 6.12
CA TYR A 129 7.06 6.02 6.27
C TYR A 129 5.91 6.30 7.21
N ILE A 130 4.76 5.72 6.87
CA ILE A 130 3.55 5.80 7.66
C ILE A 130 3.14 4.39 8.08
N PHE A 131 2.91 4.20 9.38
CA PHE A 131 2.34 2.99 9.95
C PHE A 131 1.25 3.37 10.97
N PRO A 132 0.09 2.69 10.95
CA PRO A 132 -0.34 1.77 9.89
C PRO A 132 -0.39 2.46 8.52
N ILE A 133 -0.13 1.71 7.45
CA ILE A 133 -0.09 2.26 6.07
C ILE A 133 -1.45 2.91 5.76
N PHE A 134 -2.54 2.26 6.17
CA PHE A 134 -3.91 2.79 6.10
C PHE A 134 -4.48 2.95 7.50
N ASP A 135 -5.18 4.06 7.75
CA ASP A 135 -5.78 4.35 9.05
C ASP A 135 -7.15 3.66 9.23
N GLU A 136 -7.73 3.78 10.43
CA GLU A 136 -9.00 3.13 10.76
C GLU A 136 -10.17 3.55 9.87
N PHE A 137 -10.17 4.80 9.39
CA PHE A 137 -11.19 5.31 8.48
C PHE A 137 -11.03 4.67 7.10
N GLU A 138 -9.80 4.67 6.57
CA GLU A 138 -9.45 4.06 5.28
C GLU A 138 -9.71 2.54 5.29
N LEU A 139 -9.50 1.87 6.43
CA LEU A 139 -9.80 0.45 6.60
C LEU A 139 -11.29 0.16 6.83
N GLY A 140 -12.08 1.18 7.16
CA GLY A 140 -13.52 1.07 7.38
C GLY A 140 -13.91 0.51 8.76
N LYS A 141 -13.03 0.59 9.76
CA LYS A 141 -13.28 0.04 11.10
C LYS A 141 -14.39 0.78 11.86
N ASN A 142 -14.47 2.10 11.68
CA ASN A 142 -15.38 2.96 12.46
C ASN A 142 -16.79 3.13 11.86
N ASP A 143 -17.00 2.71 10.61
CA ASP A 143 -18.27 2.92 9.89
C ASP A 143 -18.62 1.81 8.88
N ARG A 144 -17.79 0.77 8.67
CA ARG A 144 -17.91 -0.27 7.63
C ARG A 144 -17.79 0.20 6.17
N HIS A 145 -17.63 1.51 5.91
CA HIS A 145 -17.56 2.10 4.56
C HIS A 145 -16.14 2.62 4.25
N GLY A 146 -15.10 1.80 4.41
CA GLY A 146 -13.71 2.15 4.10
C GLY A 146 -13.36 1.96 2.62
N TYR A 147 -12.07 1.84 2.32
CA TYR A 147 -11.59 1.41 1.01
C TYR A 147 -11.81 -0.08 0.80
N PHE A 148 -12.16 -0.44 -0.43
CA PHE A 148 -12.09 -1.80 -0.95
C PHE A 148 -10.76 -2.02 -1.67
N PHE A 149 -9.81 -2.70 -1.02
CA PHE A 149 -8.58 -3.12 -1.68
C PHE A 149 -8.85 -4.20 -2.70
N GLN A 150 -8.40 -3.98 -3.93
CA GLN A 150 -8.49 -4.93 -5.02
C GLN A 150 -7.11 -5.10 -5.65
N VAL A 151 -6.69 -6.35 -5.80
CA VAL A 151 -5.44 -6.68 -6.49
C VAL A 151 -5.73 -6.97 -7.95
N THR A 152 -4.93 -6.40 -8.85
CA THR A 152 -5.06 -6.62 -10.30
C THR A 152 -3.77 -7.25 -10.86
N PRO A 153 -3.82 -8.50 -11.34
CA PRO A 153 -2.62 -9.21 -11.82
C PRO A 153 -2.18 -8.83 -13.24
N ASN A 154 -2.93 -8.00 -13.96
CA ASN A 154 -2.68 -7.73 -15.38
C ASN A 154 -2.24 -6.28 -15.65
N ASP A 155 -2.06 -5.48 -14.60
CA ASP A 155 -1.76 -4.06 -14.71
C ASP A 155 -0.53 -3.71 -13.88
N PHE A 156 0.29 -2.78 -14.36
CA PHE A 156 1.41 -2.18 -13.62
C PHE A 156 1.02 -0.87 -12.93
N ASN A 157 -0.14 -0.30 -13.27
CA ASN A 157 -0.63 0.96 -12.74
C ASN A 157 -1.97 0.74 -12.03
N GLY A 158 -2.01 1.03 -10.74
CA GLY A 158 -3.24 1.06 -9.96
C GLY A 158 -3.68 2.48 -9.63
N GLY A 159 -4.76 2.59 -8.88
CA GLY A 159 -5.26 3.89 -8.44
C GLY A 159 -6.48 3.80 -7.56
N LEU A 160 -6.93 4.98 -7.14
CA LEU A 160 -8.18 5.13 -6.41
C LEU A 160 -9.33 5.22 -7.41
N MET A 161 -10.29 4.30 -7.35
CA MET A 161 -11.47 4.24 -8.21
C MET A 161 -12.75 4.46 -7.41
N ASP A 162 -13.80 4.94 -8.08
CA ASP A 162 -15.12 4.99 -7.47
C ASP A 162 -15.61 3.57 -7.12
N PRO A 163 -16.43 3.43 -6.06
CA PRO A 163 -17.02 2.15 -5.70
C PRO A 163 -17.99 1.67 -6.78
N HIS A 164 -18.24 0.36 -6.81
CA HIS A 164 -19.32 -0.16 -7.65
C HIS A 164 -20.69 0.30 -7.14
N ALA A 165 -21.69 0.35 -8.03
CA ALA A 165 -23.05 0.79 -7.69
C ALA A 165 -23.68 0.04 -6.50
N ASN A 166 -23.24 -1.20 -6.26
CA ASN A 166 -23.72 -2.06 -5.18
C ASN A 166 -22.67 -2.31 -4.07
N SER A 167 -21.58 -1.54 -4.04
CA SER A 167 -20.52 -1.66 -3.02
C SER A 167 -20.87 -0.81 -1.79
N PRO A 168 -20.86 -1.35 -0.56
CA PRO A 168 -20.93 -0.54 0.65
C PRO A 168 -19.66 0.29 0.87
N GLU A 169 -18.57 0.03 0.16
CA GLU A 169 -17.30 0.74 0.34
C GLU A 169 -17.31 2.14 -0.27
N PHE A 170 -16.48 3.01 0.27
CA PHE A 170 -16.44 4.40 -0.15
C PHE A 170 -15.64 4.62 -1.43
N MET A 171 -14.54 3.87 -1.60
CA MET A 171 -13.67 3.88 -2.78
C MET A 171 -13.08 2.49 -2.97
N ARG A 172 -12.67 2.18 -4.20
CA ARG A 172 -11.82 1.03 -4.49
C ARG A 172 -10.37 1.48 -4.58
N PHE A 173 -9.47 0.81 -3.87
CA PHE A 173 -8.03 1.03 -3.95
C PHE A 173 -7.43 -0.12 -4.76
N VAL A 174 -7.10 0.16 -6.02
CA VAL A 174 -6.58 -0.85 -6.95
C VAL A 174 -5.07 -0.95 -6.82
N ILE A 175 -4.59 -2.13 -6.47
CA ILE A 175 -3.19 -2.47 -6.26
C ILE A 175 -2.73 -3.34 -7.43
N PRO A 176 -1.82 -2.85 -8.29
CA PRO A 176 -1.27 -3.65 -9.37
C PRO A 176 -0.34 -4.70 -8.78
N TYR A 177 -0.52 -5.96 -9.14
CA TYR A 177 0.37 -7.05 -8.75
C TYR A 177 0.60 -8.02 -9.92
N PRO A 178 1.23 -7.54 -11.01
CA PRO A 178 1.48 -8.38 -12.16
C PRO A 178 2.54 -9.45 -11.87
N PRO A 179 2.68 -10.47 -12.73
CA PRO A 179 3.82 -11.36 -12.69
C PRO A 179 5.13 -10.58 -12.76
N CYS A 180 6.12 -11.00 -11.96
CA CYS A 180 7.45 -10.41 -12.03
C CYS A 180 8.01 -10.57 -13.44
N PRO A 181 8.45 -9.48 -14.11
CA PRO A 181 9.09 -9.59 -15.41
C PRO A 181 10.43 -10.32 -15.27
N VAL A 182 10.87 -10.96 -16.35
CA VAL A 182 12.22 -11.53 -16.41
C VAL A 182 13.25 -10.42 -16.19
N PHE A 183 14.22 -10.64 -15.32
CA PHE A 183 15.25 -9.64 -15.04
C PHE A 183 16.18 -9.46 -16.24
N GLY A 184 16.43 -8.21 -16.60
CA GLY A 184 17.27 -7.87 -17.74
C GLY A 184 17.43 -6.37 -17.94
N ASP A 185 18.28 -6.01 -18.92
CA ASP A 185 18.57 -4.61 -19.26
C ASP A 185 17.35 -3.87 -19.83
N THR A 186 16.48 -4.59 -20.53
CA THR A 186 15.29 -4.03 -21.20
C THR A 186 14.06 -3.95 -20.30
N THR A 187 14.07 -4.65 -19.16
CA THR A 187 12.93 -4.76 -18.24
C THR A 187 13.30 -4.11 -16.90
N VAL A 188 13.56 -4.91 -15.86
CA VAL A 188 13.99 -4.46 -14.54
C VAL A 188 15.19 -5.27 -14.10
N LYS A 189 16.18 -4.61 -13.52
CA LYS A 189 17.34 -5.27 -12.91
C LYS A 189 17.13 -5.49 -11.42
N LYS A 190 17.79 -6.49 -10.86
CA LYS A 190 17.79 -6.74 -9.41
C LYS A 190 18.26 -5.50 -8.62
N GLU A 191 19.30 -4.83 -9.11
CA GLU A 191 19.83 -3.62 -8.48
C GLU A 191 18.84 -2.45 -8.54
N THR A 192 18.02 -2.38 -9.59
CA THR A 192 16.95 -1.38 -9.71
C THR A 192 15.88 -1.60 -8.64
N LEU A 193 15.47 -2.86 -8.42
CA LEU A 193 14.53 -3.19 -7.35
C LEU A 193 15.12 -2.86 -5.99
N GLU A 194 16.37 -3.24 -5.72
CA GLU A 194 17.02 -2.93 -4.44
C GLU A 194 17.14 -1.44 -4.17
N LYS A 195 17.51 -0.64 -5.19
CA LYS A 195 17.54 0.82 -5.09
C LYS A 195 16.15 1.38 -4.78
N TRP A 196 15.10 0.85 -5.41
CA TRP A 196 13.73 1.28 -5.15
C TRP A 196 13.25 0.90 -3.74
N ILE A 197 13.50 -0.33 -3.31
CA ILE A 197 13.20 -0.81 -1.95
C ILE A 197 13.90 0.07 -0.91
N LYS A 198 15.15 0.48 -1.16
CA LYS A 198 15.96 1.33 -0.27
C LYS A 198 15.71 2.83 -0.45
N ASN A 199 14.87 3.24 -1.41
CA ASN A 199 14.60 4.65 -1.63
C ASN A 199 13.84 5.25 -0.43
N ARG A 200 14.39 6.32 0.15
CA ARG A 200 13.79 7.08 1.26
C ARG A 200 13.54 8.55 0.89
N ASP A 201 13.72 8.92 -0.38
CA ASP A 201 13.52 10.30 -0.81
C ASP A 201 12.05 10.70 -0.65
N SER A 202 11.80 11.81 0.05
CA SER A 202 10.45 12.34 0.31
C SER A 202 9.82 13.01 -0.90
N LYS A 203 10.57 13.19 -1.99
CA LYS A 203 10.10 13.80 -3.25
C LYS A 203 9.86 12.77 -4.35
N GLU A 204 10.35 11.54 -4.19
CA GLU A 204 10.20 10.47 -5.18
C GLU A 204 9.15 9.45 -4.72
N PHE A 205 7.92 9.56 -5.23
CA PHE A 205 6.82 8.67 -4.88
C PHE A 205 6.63 7.50 -5.85
N PHE A 206 7.17 7.62 -7.06
CA PHE A 206 7.00 6.65 -8.14
C PHE A 206 8.35 6.10 -8.56
N ALA A 207 8.39 4.80 -8.87
CA ALA A 207 9.59 4.18 -9.40
C ALA A 207 9.90 4.77 -10.79
N ALA A 208 11.18 5.06 -11.05
CA ALA A 208 11.62 5.53 -12.36
C ALA A 208 11.49 4.44 -13.45
N ASN A 209 11.56 3.16 -13.07
CA ASN A 209 11.39 2.05 -13.99
C ASN A 209 9.89 1.71 -14.15
N THR A 210 9.40 1.75 -15.38
CA THR A 210 7.98 1.56 -15.73
C THR A 210 7.45 0.15 -15.49
N TYR A 211 8.34 -0.83 -15.33
CA TYR A 211 7.97 -2.20 -14.98
C TYR A 211 7.83 -2.42 -13.48
N ILE A 212 8.13 -1.43 -12.63
CA ILE A 212 7.87 -1.53 -11.19
C ILE A 212 6.43 -1.03 -10.95
N PRO A 213 5.53 -1.84 -10.37
CA PRO A 213 4.14 -1.47 -10.21
C PRO A 213 3.95 -0.31 -9.26
N THR A 214 3.10 0.63 -9.62
CA THR A 214 2.83 1.84 -8.84
C THR A 214 1.32 2.06 -8.69
N THR A 215 0.91 2.58 -7.54
CA THR A 215 -0.49 2.95 -7.27
C THR A 215 -0.61 4.46 -7.07
N CYS A 216 -1.76 5.03 -7.42
CA CYS A 216 -2.08 6.46 -7.32
C CYS A 216 -1.34 7.34 -8.35
N CYS A 217 -1.16 6.80 -9.57
CA CYS A 217 -0.67 7.49 -10.78
C CYS A 217 -1.82 7.99 -11.65
#